data_AF-A0A445MVF3-F1
#
_entry.id   AF-A0A445MVF3-F1
#
_cell.length_a   1.000
_cell.length_b   1.000
_cell.length_c   1.000
_cell.angle_alpha   90.00
_cell.angle_beta   90.00
_cell.angle_gamma   90.00
#
_symmetry.space_group_name_H-M   'P 1'
#
loop_
_entity.id
_entity.type
_entity.pdbx_description
1 polymer ?
#
loop_
_entity_poly.entity_id
_entity_poly.type
_entity_poly.pdbx_seq_one_letter_code
_entity_poly.pdbx_strand_id
1 'polypeptide(L)' 'MRARDIVCYWSAVELGISMADLAKKHDMTLAAVSYAVKQGEKIAQEERCKLED' A
#
# COMPACT_ATOMS: atom_id res chain seq x y z
N MET A 1 2.61 12.50 -0.65
CA MET A 1 1.92 11.28 -1.10
C MET A 1 2.60 9.96 -0.70
N ARG A 2 3.83 9.95 -0.15
CA ARG A 2 4.54 8.71 0.24
C ARG A 2 3.83 7.87 1.32
N ALA A 3 3.22 8.52 2.31
CA ALA A 3 2.55 7.82 3.41
C ALA A 3 1.40 6.92 2.93
N ARG A 4 0.58 7.39 1.99
CA ARG A 4 -0.52 6.61 1.41
C ARG A 4 0.01 5.37 0.68
N ASP A 5 1.07 5.55 -0.10
CA ASP A 5 1.62 4.49 -0.92
C ASP A 5 2.21 3.35 -0.05
N ILE A 6 2.97 3.71 1.00
CA ILE A 6 3.46 2.76 2.03
C ILE A 6 2.30 2.06 2.75
N VAL A 7 1.29 2.80 3.20
CA VAL A 7 0.14 2.21 3.93
C VAL A 7 -0.63 1.24 3.05
N CYS A 8 -0.87 1.57 1.78
CA CYS A 8 -1.50 0.65 0.84
C CYS A 8 -0.66 -0.61 0.62
N TYR A 9 0.67 -0.47 0.47
CA TYR A 9 1.57 -1.60 0.33
C TYR A 9 1.51 -2.55 1.52
N TRP A 10 1.74 -2.06 2.74
CA TRP A 10 1.71 -2.91 3.93
C TRP A 10 0.32 -3.50 4.20
N SER A 11 -0.73 -2.73 3.99
CA SER A 11 -2.09 -3.24 4.17
C SER A 11 -2.40 -4.40 3.21
N ALA A 12 -1.91 -4.32 1.98
CA ALA A 12 -2.14 -5.35 0.97
C ALA A 12 -1.23 -6.58 1.14
N VAL A 13 0.04 -6.37 1.48
CA VAL A 13 1.07 -7.42 1.50
C VAL A 13 1.18 -8.06 2.88
N GLU A 14 1.31 -7.26 3.93
CA GLU A 14 1.57 -7.75 5.30
C GLU A 14 0.27 -8.09 6.02
N LEU A 15 -0.77 -7.26 5.85
CA LEU A 15 -2.08 -7.47 6.50
C LEU A 15 -3.07 -8.27 5.64
N GLY A 16 -2.69 -8.63 4.40
CA GLY A 16 -3.51 -9.44 3.50
C GLY A 16 -4.85 -8.80 3.07
N ILE A 17 -5.02 -7.49 3.25
CA ILE A 17 -6.26 -6.79 2.88
C ILE A 17 -6.34 -6.67 1.36
N SER A 18 -7.48 -7.00 0.77
CA SER A 18 -7.63 -6.91 -0.68
C SER A 18 -7.52 -5.45 -1.16
N MET A 19 -6.92 -5.23 -2.34
CA MET A 19 -6.85 -3.90 -2.95
C MET A 19 -8.24 -3.32 -3.25
N ALA A 20 -9.25 -4.18 -3.45
CA ALA A 20 -10.63 -3.75 -3.67
C ALA A 20 -11.26 -3.18 -2.38
N ASP A 21 -10.97 -3.77 -1.22
CA ASP A 21 -11.44 -3.25 0.06
C ASP A 21 -10.70 -1.96 0.45
N LEU A 22 -9.40 -1.87 0.15
CA LEU A 22 -8.65 -0.62 0.28
C LEU A 22 -9.22 0.48 -0.62
N ALA A 23 -9.57 0.16 -1.87
CA ALA A 23 -10.17 1.11 -2.80
C ALA A 23 -11.49 1.66 -2.25
N LYS A 24 -12.38 0.80 -1.73
CA LYS A 24 -13.63 1.22 -1.09
C LYS A 24 -13.38 2.06 0.17
N LYS A 25 -12.45 1.64 1.04
CA LYS A 25 -12.17 2.31 2.32
C LYS A 25 -11.56 3.71 2.14
N HIS A 26 -10.76 3.89 1.09
CA HIS A 26 -10.07 5.14 0.81
C HIS A 26 -10.75 6.00 -0.26
N ASP A 27 -11.94 5.62 -0.73
CA ASP A 27 -12.67 6.26 -1.83
C ASP A 27 -11.78 6.46 -3.09
N MET A 28 -11.02 5.41 -3.41
CA MET A 28 -10.07 5.39 -4.53
C MET A 28 -10.51 4.41 -5.60
N THR A 29 -10.04 4.61 -6.82
CA THR A 29 -10.16 3.58 -7.86
C THR A 29 -9.21 2.42 -7.55
N LEU A 30 -9.57 1.21 -7.99
CA LEU A 30 -8.70 0.04 -7.87
C LEU A 30 -7.33 0.26 -8.55
N ALA A 31 -7.31 0.97 -9.68
CA ALA A 31 -6.07 1.33 -10.38
C ALA A 31 -5.19 2.27 -9.55
N ALA A 32 -5.78 3.24 -8.85
CA ALA A 32 -5.04 4.15 -7.98
C ALA A 32 -4.44 3.40 -6.77
N VAL A 33 -5.17 2.44 -6.19
CA VAL A 33 -4.63 1.57 -5.12
C VAL A 33 -3.51 0.68 -5.64
N SER A 34 -3.67 0.06 -6.82
CA SER A 34 -2.62 -0.75 -7.44
C SER A 34 -1.34 0.05 -7.68
N TYR A 35 -1.48 1.30 -8.16
CA TYR A 35 -0.35 2.21 -8.30
C TYR A 35 0.31 2.53 -6.95
N ALA A 36 -0.50 2.86 -5.93
CA ALA A 36 -0.02 3.17 -4.59
C ALA A 36 0.75 1.99 -3.96
N VAL A 37 0.25 0.76 -4.08
CA VAL A 37 0.95 -0.46 -3.60
C VAL A 37 2.31 -0.62 -4.29
N LYS A 38 2.37 -0.48 -5.62
CA LYS A 38 3.64 -0.59 -6.37
C LYS A 38 4.65 0.50 -5.99
N GLN A 39 4.18 1.71 -5.71
CA GLN A 39 5.07 2.78 -5.23
C GLN A 39 5.51 2.52 -3.79
N GLY A 40 4.61 2.06 -2.92
CA GLY A 40 4.90 1.71 -1.54
C GLY A 40 5.93 0.60 -1.42
N GLU A 41 5.86 -0.42 -2.28
CA GLU A 41 6.85 -1.49 -2.36
C GLU A 41 8.25 -0.95 -2.64
N LYS A 42 8.37 -0.07 -3.65
CA LYS A 42 9.66 0.56 -3.99
C LYS A 42 10.20 1.37 -2.81
N ILE A 43 9.36 2.17 -2.17
CA ILE A 43 9.78 3.00 -1.03
C ILE A 43 10.21 2.12 0.14
N ALA A 44 9.46 1.05 0.45
CA ALA A 44 9.82 0.12 1.53
C ALA A 44 11.16 -0.59 1.27
N GLN A 45 11.45 -0.94 0.01
CA GLN A 45 12.73 -1.50 -0.40
C GLN A 45 13.88 -0.49 -0.31
N GLU A 46 13.67 0.74 -0.77
CA GLU A 46 14.66 1.82 -0.76
C GLU A 46 15.03 2.24 0.67
N GLU A 47 14.04 2.38 1.55
CA GLU A 47 14.24 2.85 2.93
C GLU A 47 14.57 1.71 3.91
N ARG A 48 14.62 0.45 3.46
CA ARG A 48 14.70 -0.77 4.29
C ARG A 48 13.66 -0.80 5.42
N CYS A 49 12.54 -0.10 5.28
CA CYS A 49 11.47 -0.10 6.27
C CYS A 49 10.68 -1.40 6.16
N LYS A 50 10.76 -2.23 7.20
CA LYS A 50 9.85 -3.36 7.41
C LYS A 50 8.87 -2.98 8.51
N LEU A 51 7.65 -3.54 8.46
CA LEU A 51 6.80 -3.55 9.64
C LEU A 51 7.49 -4.45 10.67
N GLU A 52 7.78 -3.88 11.84
CA GLU A 52 8.26 -4.63 13.00
C GLU A 52 7.04 -5.26 13.71
N ASP A 53 7.19 -6.50 14.17
CA ASP A 53 6.15 -7.28 14.89
C ASP A 53 5.81 -6.69 16.28
#